data_AF-A0A849MFD7-F1
#
_entry.id   AF-A0A849MFD7-F1
#
_cell.length_a   1.000
_cell.length_b   1.000
_cell.length_c   1.000
_cell.angle_alpha   90.00
_cell.angle_beta   90.00
_cell.angle_gamma   90.00
#
_symmetry.space_group_name_H-M   'P 1'
#
loop_
_entity.id
_entity.type
_entity.pdbx_description
1 polymer ?
#
loop_
_entity_poly.entity_id
_entity_poly.type
_entity_poly.pdbx_seq_one_letter_code
_entity_poly.pdbx_strand_id
1 'polypeptide(L)'
;MKQRNKIWSELEIQNVVKAYFSLLDAQRRLEKVNKSAIYRELSEIHPARSPKSFEFKFQNISAILYEEKLPYADGLRPMGHYQSALKTYVLDYLKSTGRKGQTPVEILIEKLKRLRHRNYLPIRGAGSGRYGLTLEYYLSIPQNSSKAADFMGIELKTKHDKSLQTLFSRVPSRYLACKDKKQLLDKFGYLDEKRKRKALYTSFNNTPDSLGFYLSVAKNDVVVNKRQIEILEYDGSTLEDALLSKHNESAYVSVSSMRSKNGNHYCRFDKLLYCKTPSLLRFLNMAEDGNVYLDFTLSEKAGRVKDHGFLWRVPQDSIEKLYLSTRLIDLTD
;
A
#
# COMPACT_ATOMS: atom_id res chain seq x y z
N MET A 1 -34.91 0.78 -27.81
CA MET A 1 -34.75 0.49 -26.37
C MET A 1 -33.57 -0.46 -26.17
N LYS A 2 -32.51 -0.04 -25.45
CA LYS A 2 -31.39 -0.95 -25.12
C LYS A 2 -31.86 -1.92 -24.03
N GLN A 3 -32.05 -3.20 -24.36
CA GLN A 3 -32.38 -4.26 -23.40
C GLN A 3 -31.28 -4.32 -22.32
N ARG A 4 -31.55 -3.71 -21.17
CA ARG A 4 -30.81 -3.93 -19.93
C ARG A 4 -31.14 -5.36 -19.49
N ASN A 5 -30.12 -6.23 -19.47
CA ASN A 5 -30.13 -7.59 -18.91
C ASN A 5 -30.59 -8.76 -19.79
N LYS A 6 -30.03 -8.92 -21.00
CA LYS A 6 -29.99 -10.26 -21.61
C LYS A 6 -29.03 -11.16 -20.80
N ILE A 7 -29.50 -12.31 -20.31
CA ILE A 7 -28.69 -13.29 -19.57
C ILE A 7 -27.50 -13.72 -20.45
N TRP A 8 -26.30 -13.80 -19.87
CA TRP A 8 -25.10 -14.28 -20.59
C TRP A 8 -25.24 -15.78 -20.88
N SER A 9 -25.12 -16.18 -22.15
CA SER A 9 -25.14 -17.59 -22.53
C SER A 9 -23.84 -18.27 -22.11
N GLU A 10 -23.87 -19.60 -22.00
CA GLU A 10 -22.69 -20.41 -21.73
C GLU A 10 -21.58 -20.15 -22.75
N LEU A 11 -21.90 -20.15 -24.05
CA LEU A 11 -20.94 -19.89 -25.11
C LEU A 11 -20.32 -18.48 -25.01
N GLU A 12 -21.11 -17.46 -24.65
CA GLU A 12 -20.59 -16.11 -24.40
C GLU A 12 -19.60 -16.13 -23.22
N ILE A 13 -19.92 -16.82 -22.12
CA ILE A 13 -19.05 -16.91 -20.93
C ILE A 13 -17.75 -17.65 -21.27
N GLN A 14 -17.83 -18.81 -21.92
CA GLN A 14 -16.66 -19.60 -22.29
C GLN A 14 -15.69 -18.80 -23.19
N ASN A 15 -16.20 -18.13 -24.23
CA ASN A 15 -15.38 -17.33 -25.12
C ASN A 15 -14.71 -16.15 -24.40
N VAL A 16 -15.41 -15.50 -23.46
CA VAL A 16 -14.86 -14.41 -22.66
C VAL A 16 -13.78 -14.89 -21.70
N VAL A 17 -13.99 -16.01 -21.02
CA VAL A 17 -13.00 -16.60 -20.10
C VAL A 17 -11.74 -16.99 -20.86
N LYS A 18 -11.87 -17.65 -22.02
CA LYS A 18 -10.74 -17.99 -22.89
C LYS A 18 -9.96 -16.74 -23.34
N ALA A 19 -10.66 -15.71 -23.84
CA ALA A 19 -10.04 -14.47 -24.29
C ALA A 19 -9.34 -13.70 -23.15
N TYR A 20 -9.93 -13.68 -21.95
CA TYR A 20 -9.30 -13.10 -20.76
C TYR A 20 -7.96 -13.76 -20.44
N PHE A 21 -7.93 -15.10 -20.48
CA PHE A 21 -6.72 -15.84 -20.15
C PHE A 21 -5.66 -15.76 -21.25
N SER A 22 -6.05 -15.69 -22.52
CA SER A 22 -5.12 -15.34 -23.61
C SER A 22 -4.48 -13.96 -23.41
N LEU A 23 -5.28 -12.97 -22.98
CA LEU A 23 -4.76 -11.63 -22.63
C LEU A 23 -3.77 -11.69 -21.47
N LEU A 24 -4.08 -12.44 -20.41
CA LEU A 24 -3.21 -12.58 -19.25
C LEU A 24 -1.87 -13.24 -19.62
N ASP A 25 -1.89 -14.29 -20.43
CA ASP A 25 -0.69 -14.99 -20.88
C ASP A 25 0.16 -14.11 -21.80
N ALA A 26 -0.47 -13.37 -22.72
CA ALA A 26 0.22 -12.38 -23.55
C ALA A 26 0.93 -11.31 -22.71
N GLN A 27 0.27 -10.79 -21.67
CA GLN A 27 0.88 -9.83 -20.74
C GLN A 27 2.07 -10.43 -19.98
N ARG A 28 1.98 -11.70 -19.54
CA ARG A 28 3.09 -12.40 -18.89
C ARG A 28 4.29 -12.58 -19.81
N ARG A 29 4.05 -12.81 -21.10
CA ARG A 29 5.10 -12.86 -22.14
C ARG A 29 5.58 -11.48 -22.60
N LEU A 30 5.14 -10.40 -21.94
CA LEU A 30 5.47 -9.01 -22.28
C LEU A 30 5.03 -8.61 -23.70
N GLU A 31 4.05 -9.30 -24.27
CA GLU A 31 3.50 -9.00 -25.59
C GLU A 31 2.68 -7.71 -25.54
N LYS A 32 2.70 -6.94 -26.65
CA LYS A 32 1.84 -5.78 -26.81
C LYS A 32 0.40 -6.23 -26.97
N VAL A 33 -0.47 -5.78 -26.06
CA VAL A 33 -1.89 -6.15 -26.07
C VAL A 33 -2.79 -4.93 -26.30
N ASN A 34 -3.78 -5.08 -27.19
CA ASN A 34 -4.83 -4.08 -27.40
C ASN A 34 -6.17 -4.62 -26.91
N LYS A 35 -6.49 -4.34 -25.64
CA LYS A 35 -7.74 -4.79 -25.01
C LYS A 35 -8.99 -4.34 -25.77
N SER A 36 -8.98 -3.12 -26.30
CA SER A 36 -10.12 -2.60 -27.08
C SER A 36 -10.34 -3.37 -28.39
N ALA A 37 -9.29 -3.93 -29.00
CA ALA A 37 -9.43 -4.80 -30.16
C ALA A 37 -10.08 -6.13 -29.78
N ILE A 38 -9.60 -6.78 -28.71
CA ILE A 38 -10.18 -8.03 -28.17
C ILE A 38 -11.68 -7.86 -27.89
N TYR A 39 -12.09 -6.72 -27.31
CA TYR A 39 -13.50 -6.46 -27.03
C TYR A 39 -14.35 -6.27 -28.29
N ARG A 40 -13.78 -5.72 -29.37
CA ARG A 40 -14.47 -5.58 -30.67
C ARG A 40 -14.63 -6.93 -31.34
N GLU A 41 -13.56 -7.74 -31.39
CA GLU A 41 -13.59 -9.10 -31.94
C GLU A 41 -14.63 -9.97 -31.22
N LEU A 42 -14.68 -9.93 -29.89
CA LEU A 42 -15.71 -10.64 -29.12
C LEU A 42 -17.12 -10.13 -29.42
N SER A 43 -17.27 -8.83 -29.69
CA SER A 43 -18.56 -8.21 -30.04
C SER A 43 -19.01 -8.55 -31.46
N GLU A 44 -18.09 -8.79 -32.39
CA GLU A 44 -18.41 -9.29 -33.73
C GLU A 44 -18.91 -10.74 -33.68
N ILE A 45 -18.29 -11.58 -32.84
CA ILE A 45 -18.72 -12.98 -32.62
C ILE A 45 -20.08 -13.02 -31.88
N HIS A 46 -20.29 -12.12 -30.92
CA HIS A 46 -21.48 -12.07 -30.07
C HIS A 46 -22.18 -10.71 -30.18
N PRO A 47 -22.92 -10.45 -31.28
CA PRO A 47 -23.47 -9.12 -31.61
C PRO A 47 -24.53 -8.62 -30.62
N ALA A 48 -25.05 -9.49 -29.75
CA ALA A 48 -25.94 -9.10 -28.66
C ALA A 48 -25.22 -8.32 -27.53
N ARG A 49 -23.88 -8.26 -27.54
CA ARG A 49 -23.06 -7.59 -26.54
C ARG A 49 -22.23 -6.50 -27.18
N SER A 50 -22.10 -5.38 -26.48
CA SER A 50 -21.20 -4.29 -26.90
C SER A 50 -19.77 -4.55 -26.43
N PRO A 51 -18.74 -3.92 -27.04
CA PRO A 51 -17.36 -3.99 -26.55
C PRO A 51 -17.23 -3.56 -25.07
N LYS A 52 -18.02 -2.57 -24.64
CA LYS A 52 -18.06 -2.14 -23.23
C LYS A 52 -18.57 -3.24 -22.29
N SER A 53 -19.50 -4.08 -22.74
CA SER A 53 -20.01 -5.21 -21.96
C SER A 53 -18.91 -6.25 -21.72
N PHE A 54 -18.04 -6.49 -22.70
CA PHE A 54 -16.87 -7.35 -22.54
C PHE A 54 -15.82 -6.78 -21.60
N GLU A 55 -15.54 -5.47 -21.68
CA GLU A 55 -14.65 -4.82 -20.71
C GLU A 55 -15.12 -5.04 -19.26
N PHE A 56 -16.42 -4.83 -18.98
CA PHE A 56 -16.99 -5.09 -17.66
C PHE A 56 -16.88 -6.58 -17.28
N LYS A 57 -17.12 -7.50 -18.22
CA LYS A 57 -17.01 -8.93 -17.95
C LYS A 57 -15.55 -9.34 -17.64
N PHE A 58 -14.56 -8.74 -18.29
CA PHE A 58 -13.14 -8.93 -17.97
C PHE A 58 -12.78 -8.36 -16.58
N GLN A 59 -13.36 -7.23 -16.18
CA GLN A 59 -13.20 -6.70 -14.82
C GLN A 59 -13.85 -7.61 -13.77
N ASN A 60 -14.99 -8.24 -14.09
CA ASN A 60 -15.61 -9.26 -13.24
C ASN A 60 -14.72 -10.51 -13.08
N ILE A 61 -14.10 -10.99 -14.15
CA ILE A 61 -13.12 -12.09 -14.06
C ILE A 61 -11.95 -11.67 -13.17
N SER A 62 -11.46 -10.44 -13.30
CA SER A 62 -10.39 -9.91 -12.43
C SER A 62 -10.82 -9.84 -10.97
N ALA A 63 -12.09 -9.59 -10.67
CA ALA A 63 -12.64 -9.65 -9.31
C ALA A 63 -12.64 -11.06 -8.74
N ILE A 64 -13.13 -12.04 -9.52
CA ILE A 64 -13.07 -13.46 -9.12
C ILE A 64 -11.62 -13.86 -8.80
N LEU A 65 -10.68 -13.54 -9.69
CA LEU A 65 -9.27 -13.88 -9.50
C LEU A 65 -8.66 -13.15 -8.30
N TYR A 66 -9.01 -11.88 -8.08
CA TYR A 66 -8.52 -11.11 -6.95
C TYR A 66 -9.02 -11.69 -5.60
N GLU A 67 -10.30 -12.05 -5.52
CA GLU A 67 -10.92 -12.66 -4.34
C GLU A 67 -10.30 -14.03 -4.01
N GLU A 68 -9.98 -14.82 -5.04
CA GLU A 68 -9.31 -16.12 -4.92
C GLU A 68 -7.78 -16.01 -4.75
N LYS A 69 -7.23 -14.79 -4.65
CA LYS A 69 -5.79 -14.51 -4.56
C LYS A 69 -4.97 -15.09 -5.72
N LEU A 70 -5.54 -15.03 -6.92
CA LEU A 70 -4.97 -15.56 -8.16
C LEU A 70 -4.47 -14.44 -9.11
N PRO A 71 -3.55 -14.78 -10.03
CA PRO A 71 -3.02 -13.82 -11.01
C PRO A 71 -4.14 -13.24 -11.89
N TYR A 72 -4.13 -11.92 -12.06
CA TYR A 72 -5.11 -11.18 -12.86
C TYR A 72 -4.45 -10.17 -13.81
N ALA A 73 -5.14 -9.83 -14.89
CA ALA A 73 -4.62 -9.00 -15.97
C ALA A 73 -4.42 -7.52 -15.58
N ASP A 74 -3.43 -6.87 -16.19
CA ASP A 74 -3.08 -5.47 -15.91
C ASP A 74 -4.04 -4.48 -16.61
N GLY A 75 -4.33 -3.39 -15.90
CA GLY A 75 -5.26 -2.35 -16.33
C GLY A 75 -6.72 -2.83 -16.40
N LEU A 76 -7.04 -3.93 -15.72
CA LEU A 76 -8.38 -4.47 -15.54
C LEU A 76 -8.65 -4.49 -14.04
N ARG A 77 -9.06 -3.32 -13.53
CA ARG A 77 -9.40 -3.19 -12.11
C ARG A 77 -10.52 -4.18 -11.78
N PRO A 78 -10.36 -5.01 -10.73
CA PRO A 78 -11.42 -5.85 -10.19
C PRO A 78 -12.71 -5.06 -9.98
N MET A 79 -13.81 -5.51 -10.60
CA MET A 79 -15.15 -4.97 -10.37
C MET A 79 -16.05 -6.11 -9.93
N GLY A 80 -16.55 -6.02 -8.69
CA GLY A 80 -17.47 -6.99 -8.11
C GLY A 80 -18.85 -7.01 -8.78
N HIS A 81 -19.83 -7.65 -8.12
CA HIS A 81 -21.20 -7.84 -8.63
C HIS A 81 -21.26 -8.63 -9.94
N TYR A 82 -20.71 -9.84 -9.92
CA TYR A 82 -20.75 -10.79 -11.03
C TYR A 82 -21.75 -11.93 -10.77
N GLN A 83 -22.19 -12.59 -11.84
CA GLN A 83 -23.07 -13.76 -11.76
C GLN A 83 -22.31 -14.98 -11.23
N SER A 84 -22.89 -15.77 -10.31
CA SER A 84 -22.25 -16.96 -9.75
C SER A 84 -21.74 -17.94 -10.81
N ALA A 85 -22.49 -18.10 -11.90
CA ALA A 85 -22.08 -18.95 -13.03
C ALA A 85 -20.70 -18.56 -13.58
N LEU A 86 -20.38 -17.25 -13.71
CA LEU A 86 -19.08 -16.81 -14.20
C LEU A 86 -17.93 -17.32 -13.34
N LYS A 87 -18.11 -17.34 -12.01
CA LYS A 87 -17.10 -17.84 -11.08
C LYS A 87 -16.81 -19.32 -11.35
N THR A 88 -17.84 -20.14 -11.50
CA THR A 88 -17.69 -21.57 -11.82
C THR A 88 -16.89 -21.77 -13.11
N TYR A 89 -17.24 -21.08 -14.20
CA TYR A 89 -16.49 -21.20 -15.47
C TYR A 89 -15.03 -20.76 -15.36
N VAL A 90 -14.74 -19.69 -14.60
CA VAL A 90 -13.36 -19.24 -14.39
C VAL A 90 -12.54 -20.29 -13.63
N LEU A 91 -13.09 -20.84 -12.56
CA LEU A 91 -12.41 -21.85 -11.74
C LEU A 91 -12.24 -23.18 -12.49
N ASP A 92 -13.26 -23.62 -13.23
CA ASP A 92 -13.18 -24.82 -14.06
C ASP A 92 -12.16 -24.67 -15.19
N TYR A 93 -12.07 -23.49 -15.81
CA TYR A 93 -11.04 -23.19 -16.81
C TYR A 93 -9.62 -23.27 -16.22
N LEU A 94 -9.41 -22.74 -15.01
CA LEU A 94 -8.11 -22.83 -14.35
C LEU A 94 -7.72 -24.28 -14.02
N LYS A 95 -8.69 -25.07 -13.55
CA LYS A 95 -8.49 -26.49 -13.24
C LYS A 95 -8.15 -27.29 -14.50
N SER A 96 -8.90 -27.09 -15.60
CA SER A 96 -8.69 -27.83 -16.86
C SER A 96 -7.39 -27.46 -17.56
N THR A 97 -6.89 -26.23 -17.39
CA THR A 97 -5.62 -25.78 -17.96
C THR A 97 -4.40 -26.08 -17.08
N GLY A 98 -4.59 -26.71 -15.92
CA GLY A 98 -3.50 -27.11 -15.03
C GLY A 98 -2.65 -25.94 -14.52
N ARG A 99 -3.21 -24.72 -14.45
CA ARG A 99 -2.45 -23.55 -13.99
C ARG A 99 -2.04 -23.71 -12.52
N LYS A 100 -0.73 -23.68 -12.27
CA LYS A 100 -0.18 -23.70 -10.91
C LYS A 100 -0.64 -22.47 -10.13
N GLY A 101 -0.95 -22.67 -8.84
CA GLY A 101 -1.17 -21.58 -7.91
C GLY A 101 0.09 -20.72 -7.77
N GLN A 102 -0.09 -19.43 -7.54
CA GLN A 102 0.97 -18.50 -7.19
C GLN A 102 0.62 -17.83 -5.88
N THR A 103 1.61 -17.60 -5.04
CA THR A 103 1.43 -16.83 -3.82
C THR A 103 1.19 -15.35 -4.17
N PRO A 104 0.51 -14.57 -3.31
CA PRO A 104 0.34 -13.13 -3.50
C PRO A 104 1.63 -12.37 -3.83
N VAL A 105 2.75 -12.72 -3.18
CA VAL A 105 4.03 -12.05 -3.42
C VAL A 105 4.60 -12.37 -4.80
N GLU A 106 4.46 -13.60 -5.30
CA GLU A 106 4.89 -13.95 -6.66
C GLU A 106 4.08 -13.19 -7.72
N ILE A 107 2.76 -13.07 -7.51
CA ILE A 107 1.88 -12.28 -8.38
C ILE A 107 2.29 -10.81 -8.37
N LEU A 108 2.58 -10.26 -7.18
CA LEU A 108 3.03 -8.88 -7.03
C LEU A 108 4.36 -8.64 -7.75
N ILE A 109 5.35 -9.53 -7.56
CA ILE A 109 6.66 -9.46 -8.23
C ILE A 109 6.48 -9.48 -9.75
N GLU A 110 5.71 -10.41 -10.29
CA GLU A 110 5.46 -10.46 -11.74
C GLU A 110 4.82 -9.17 -12.26
N LYS A 111 3.81 -8.65 -11.56
CA LYS A 111 3.18 -7.37 -11.91
C LYS A 111 4.20 -6.23 -11.90
N LEU A 112 4.99 -6.11 -10.84
CA LEU A 112 6.01 -5.08 -10.70
C LEU A 112 7.09 -5.18 -11.79
N LYS A 113 7.56 -6.38 -12.14
CA LYS A 113 8.48 -6.60 -13.27
C LYS A 113 7.88 -6.15 -14.60
N ARG A 114 6.61 -6.45 -14.86
CA ARG A 114 5.91 -5.93 -16.06
C ARG A 114 5.80 -4.40 -16.05
N LEU A 115 5.57 -3.78 -14.88
CA LEU A 115 5.59 -2.32 -14.76
C LEU A 115 7.00 -1.74 -15.00
N ARG A 116 8.03 -2.40 -14.47
CA ARG A 116 9.43 -2.02 -14.67
C ARG A 116 9.87 -2.12 -16.14
N HIS A 117 9.38 -3.13 -16.86
CA HIS A 117 9.59 -3.28 -18.31
C HIS A 117 8.97 -2.12 -19.12
N ARG A 118 7.85 -1.56 -18.66
CA ARG A 118 7.25 -0.34 -19.24
C ARG A 118 8.06 0.93 -18.93
N ASN A 119 9.17 0.80 -18.19
CA ASN A 119 10.08 1.86 -17.81
C ASN A 119 9.37 2.96 -17.00
N TYR A 120 9.51 4.22 -17.38
CA TYR A 120 8.92 5.34 -16.66
C TYR A 120 7.43 5.51 -16.97
N LEU A 121 6.62 5.40 -15.93
CA LEU A 121 5.16 5.51 -15.96
C LEU A 121 4.71 6.92 -15.56
N PRO A 122 3.69 7.49 -16.23
CA PRO A 122 3.08 8.75 -15.80
C PRO A 122 2.58 8.69 -14.36
N ILE A 123 2.96 9.69 -13.55
CA ILE A 123 2.49 9.80 -12.16
C ILE A 123 1.00 10.14 -12.12
N ARG A 124 0.30 9.56 -11.15
CA ARG A 124 -1.08 9.87 -10.80
C ARG A 124 -1.14 10.71 -9.52
N GLY A 125 -1.87 11.82 -9.58
CA GLY A 125 -2.09 12.72 -8.43
C GLY A 125 -0.91 13.63 -8.11
N ALA A 126 -1.05 14.37 -7.00
CA ALA A 126 -0.07 15.33 -6.51
C ALA A 126 0.26 15.07 -5.03
N GLY A 127 1.24 15.81 -4.48
CA GLY A 127 1.63 15.69 -3.07
C GLY A 127 2.57 14.51 -2.79
N SER A 128 2.75 14.18 -1.52
CA SER A 128 3.70 13.15 -1.05
C SER A 128 3.23 11.71 -1.33
N GLY A 129 1.91 11.47 -1.34
CA GLY A 129 1.33 10.14 -1.58
C GLY A 129 1.25 9.72 -3.06
N ARG A 130 1.65 10.58 -3.99
CA ARG A 130 1.47 10.36 -5.45
C ARG A 130 2.08 9.07 -5.98
N TYR A 131 3.21 8.62 -5.43
CA TYR A 131 3.86 7.38 -5.90
C TYR A 131 3.08 6.13 -5.47
N GLY A 132 2.52 6.12 -4.26
CA GLY A 132 1.62 5.04 -3.79
C GLY A 132 0.37 4.96 -4.66
N LEU A 133 -0.29 6.09 -4.89
CA LEU A 133 -1.46 6.18 -5.79
C LEU A 133 -1.13 5.72 -7.22
N THR A 134 0.07 6.04 -7.70
CA THR A 134 0.55 5.60 -9.01
C THR A 134 0.73 4.08 -9.04
N LEU A 135 1.38 3.51 -8.02
CA LEU A 135 1.60 2.07 -7.91
C LEU A 135 0.27 1.30 -7.89
N GLU A 136 -0.66 1.67 -7.01
CA GLU A 136 -1.98 1.06 -6.89
C GLU A 136 -2.76 1.10 -8.21
N TYR A 137 -2.72 2.26 -8.89
CA TYR A 137 -3.37 2.43 -10.18
C TYR A 137 -2.85 1.43 -11.21
N TYR A 138 -1.53 1.30 -11.35
CA TYR A 138 -0.93 0.41 -12.36
C TYR A 138 -1.01 -1.07 -11.99
N LEU A 139 -0.97 -1.42 -10.70
CA LEU A 139 -1.29 -2.75 -10.22
C LEU A 139 -2.78 -3.09 -10.37
N SER A 140 -3.62 -2.11 -10.71
CA SER A 140 -5.07 -2.27 -10.85
C SER A 140 -5.72 -2.76 -9.55
N ILE A 141 -5.23 -2.27 -8.42
CA ILE A 141 -5.79 -2.58 -7.10
C ILE A 141 -7.20 -1.98 -7.01
N PRO A 142 -8.20 -2.73 -6.53
CA PRO A 142 -9.54 -2.19 -6.30
C PRO A 142 -9.50 -1.10 -5.24
N GLN A 143 -10.25 -0.01 -5.46
CA GLN A 143 -10.38 1.04 -4.46
C GLN A 143 -11.32 0.56 -3.35
N ASN A 144 -10.78 0.20 -2.19
CA ASN A 144 -11.56 -0.07 -1.00
C ASN A 144 -11.13 0.86 0.13
N SER A 145 -12.10 1.44 0.84
CA SER A 145 -11.87 2.24 2.06
C SER A 145 -11.59 1.38 3.30
N SER A 146 -11.44 0.06 3.12
CA SER A 146 -11.23 -0.89 4.20
C SER A 146 -9.84 -0.76 4.82
N LYS A 147 -9.70 -1.11 6.09
CA LYS A 147 -8.40 -1.23 6.79
C LYS A 147 -7.52 -2.39 6.30
N ALA A 148 -7.97 -3.16 5.30
CA ALA A 148 -7.26 -4.30 4.77
C ALA A 148 -5.96 -3.89 4.05
N ALA A 149 -5.03 -4.84 3.97
CA ALA A 149 -3.78 -4.66 3.24
C ALA A 149 -4.03 -4.45 1.73
N ASP A 150 -3.15 -3.69 1.10
CA ASP A 150 -3.35 -3.15 -0.25
C ASP A 150 -3.44 -4.23 -1.34
N PHE A 151 -2.61 -5.28 -1.28
CA PHE A 151 -2.51 -6.30 -2.32
C PHE A 151 -2.63 -7.71 -1.75
N MET A 152 -3.84 -8.30 -1.78
CA MET A 152 -4.09 -9.70 -1.41
C MET A 152 -3.56 -10.14 -0.02
N GLY A 153 -3.43 -9.20 0.93
CA GLY A 153 -2.85 -9.43 2.26
C GLY A 153 -1.48 -8.77 2.50
N ILE A 154 -0.87 -8.20 1.46
CA ILE A 154 0.42 -7.50 1.50
C ILE A 154 0.19 -5.99 1.55
N GLU A 155 0.71 -5.31 2.57
CA GLU A 155 0.72 -3.85 2.65
C GLU A 155 1.79 -3.28 1.71
N LEU A 156 1.42 -2.30 0.87
CA LEU A 156 2.34 -1.66 -0.08
C LEU A 156 2.83 -0.33 0.48
N LYS A 157 4.15 -0.12 0.43
CA LYS A 157 4.77 1.17 0.73
C LYS A 157 5.67 1.58 -0.42
N THR A 158 5.56 2.82 -0.86
CA THR A 158 6.48 3.38 -1.87
C THR A 158 7.46 4.32 -1.22
N LYS A 159 8.72 4.28 -1.67
CA LYS A 159 9.76 5.17 -1.19
C LYS A 159 10.57 5.76 -2.34
N HIS A 160 10.67 7.09 -2.35
CA HIS A 160 11.35 7.86 -3.40
C HIS A 160 12.62 8.57 -2.91
N ASP A 161 12.78 8.76 -1.60
CA ASP A 161 13.88 9.50 -1.00
C ASP A 161 14.43 8.80 0.25
N LYS A 162 15.43 9.42 0.89
CA LYS A 162 16.06 8.92 2.14
C LYS A 162 15.29 9.33 3.41
N SER A 163 14.08 9.88 3.30
CA SER A 163 13.33 10.28 4.49
C SER A 163 12.95 9.07 5.35
N LEU A 164 12.52 9.28 6.59
CA LEU A 164 12.04 8.18 7.43
C LEU A 164 10.75 7.57 6.85
N GLN A 165 10.61 6.25 6.98
CA GLN A 165 9.41 5.51 6.61
C GLN A 165 8.47 5.45 7.81
N THR A 166 7.25 5.95 7.65
CA THR A 166 6.20 5.76 8.67
C THR A 166 5.75 4.30 8.67
N LEU A 167 5.82 3.66 9.83
CA LEU A 167 5.24 2.35 10.08
C LEU A 167 3.76 2.54 10.39
N PHE A 168 3.45 3.09 11.56
CA PHE A 168 2.08 3.27 12.04
C PHE A 168 1.92 4.58 12.81
N SER A 169 0.66 4.93 13.11
CA SER A 169 0.31 6.00 14.05
C SER A 169 -0.35 5.39 15.28
N ARG A 170 0.09 5.76 16.47
CA ARG A 170 -0.47 5.24 17.72
C ARG A 170 -0.37 6.28 18.82
N VAL A 171 -1.48 6.59 19.48
CA VAL A 171 -1.49 7.43 20.69
C VAL A 171 -0.79 6.71 21.85
N PRO A 172 -0.20 7.44 22.81
CA PRO A 172 0.42 6.82 23.97
C PRO A 172 -0.59 6.01 24.78
N SER A 173 -0.11 4.93 25.39
CA SER A 173 -0.87 4.16 26.38
C SER A 173 -1.24 5.04 27.57
N ARG A 174 -0.27 5.82 28.05
CA ARG A 174 -0.44 6.71 29.21
C ARG A 174 0.22 8.06 28.99
N TYR A 175 -0.44 9.10 29.47
CA TYR A 175 0.13 10.43 29.61
C TYR A 175 0.61 10.58 31.06
N LEU A 176 1.92 10.72 31.27
CA LEU A 176 2.54 10.74 32.60
C LEU A 176 2.65 12.16 33.16
N ALA A 177 3.06 13.11 32.32
CA ALA A 177 3.23 14.53 32.70
C ALA A 177 2.05 15.42 32.27
N CYS A 178 1.02 14.86 31.63
CA CYS A 178 -0.15 15.57 31.15
C CYS A 178 -1.41 14.71 31.23
N LYS A 179 -2.59 15.33 31.14
CA LYS A 179 -3.89 14.66 31.19
C LYS A 179 -4.28 14.07 29.83
N ASP A 180 -3.95 14.78 28.77
CA ASP A 180 -4.32 14.44 27.39
C ASP A 180 -3.40 15.17 26.38
N LYS A 181 -3.67 14.95 25.09
CA LYS A 181 -2.96 15.61 23.99
C LYS A 181 -3.11 17.12 23.96
N LYS A 182 -4.21 17.69 24.48
CA LYS A 182 -4.39 19.14 24.53
C LYS A 182 -3.41 19.71 25.55
N GLN A 183 -3.35 19.12 26.74
CA GLN A 183 -2.40 19.55 27.76
C GLN A 183 -0.94 19.29 27.35
N LEU A 184 -0.66 18.22 26.60
CA LEU A 184 0.65 17.98 25.99
C LEU A 184 1.05 19.14 25.05
N LEU A 185 0.16 19.50 24.13
CA LEU A 185 0.36 20.66 23.25
C LEU A 185 0.48 21.96 24.06
N ASP A 186 -0.29 22.09 25.14
CA ASP A 186 -0.32 23.31 25.92
C ASP A 186 0.98 23.57 26.67
N LYS A 187 1.54 22.53 27.28
CA LYS A 187 2.77 22.57 28.06
C LYS A 187 4.03 22.60 27.20
N PHE A 188 4.04 21.86 26.10
CA PHE A 188 5.28 21.60 25.35
C PHE A 188 5.27 22.10 23.91
N GLY A 189 4.13 22.59 23.43
CA GLY A 189 4.03 23.23 22.12
C GLY A 189 4.67 24.63 22.09
N TYR A 190 4.91 25.10 20.88
CA TYR A 190 5.43 26.42 20.58
C TYR A 190 4.46 27.18 19.66
N LEU A 191 4.65 28.50 19.53
CA LEU A 191 3.91 29.31 18.58
C LEU A 191 4.57 29.22 17.20
N ASP A 192 3.89 28.60 16.23
CA ASP A 192 4.30 28.60 14.81
C ASP A 192 3.90 29.94 14.20
N GLU A 193 4.80 30.94 14.29
CA GLU A 193 4.57 32.32 13.81
C GLU A 193 4.15 32.36 12.34
N LYS A 194 4.77 31.52 11.50
CA LYS A 194 4.46 31.46 10.07
C LYS A 194 3.01 31.06 9.81
N ARG A 195 2.45 30.17 10.62
CA ARG A 195 1.06 29.69 10.49
C ARG A 195 0.10 30.27 11.53
N LYS A 196 0.58 31.16 12.40
CA LYS A 196 -0.16 31.82 13.49
C LYS A 196 -0.99 30.83 14.31
N ARG A 197 -0.34 29.77 14.82
CA ARG A 197 -1.01 28.68 15.55
C ARG A 197 -0.09 28.07 16.60
N LYS A 198 -0.66 27.50 17.66
CA LYS A 198 0.09 26.65 18.59
C LYS A 198 0.37 25.30 17.94
N ALA A 199 1.58 24.80 18.11
CA ALA A 199 2.05 23.63 17.38
C ALA A 199 3.03 22.81 18.22
N LEU A 200 3.02 21.50 18.03
CA LEU A 200 4.04 20.58 18.52
C LEU A 200 4.36 19.63 17.38
N TYR A 201 5.25 20.11 16.49
CA TYR A 201 5.86 19.30 15.44
C TYR A 201 7.30 19.04 15.80
N THR A 202 7.62 17.78 16.05
CA THR A 202 8.99 17.37 16.29
C THR A 202 9.18 15.90 15.93
N SER A 203 10.41 15.48 15.75
CA SER A 203 10.82 14.11 15.41
C SER A 203 12.07 13.78 16.21
N PHE A 204 11.99 12.75 17.05
CA PHE A 204 13.07 12.37 17.97
C PHE A 204 13.20 10.85 18.05
N ASN A 205 14.42 10.39 18.35
CA ASN A 205 14.76 9.00 18.62
C ASN A 205 15.31 8.88 20.06
N ASN A 206 16.25 7.97 20.32
CA ASN A 206 16.93 7.85 21.62
C ASN A 206 17.78 9.07 22.04
N THR A 207 18.02 10.01 21.11
CA THR A 207 18.78 11.23 21.36
C THR A 207 17.85 12.44 21.45
N PRO A 208 18.05 13.35 22.42
CA PRO A 208 17.25 14.56 22.54
C PRO A 208 17.23 15.39 21.25
N ASP A 209 16.03 15.72 20.78
CA ASP A 209 15.84 16.70 19.71
C ASP A 209 16.04 18.15 20.21
N SER A 210 15.80 19.12 19.32
CA SER A 210 15.90 20.55 19.66
C SER A 210 14.90 21.03 20.72
N LEU A 211 13.80 20.31 20.94
CA LEU A 211 12.84 20.59 22.01
C LEU A 211 13.18 19.82 23.31
N GLY A 212 14.18 18.93 23.24
CA GLY A 212 14.68 18.10 24.32
C GLY A 212 13.92 16.79 24.52
N PHE A 213 13.10 16.36 23.55
CA PHE A 213 12.39 15.08 23.58
C PHE A 213 13.29 13.94 23.12
N TYR A 214 13.18 12.78 23.78
CA TYR A 214 13.87 11.55 23.38
C TYR A 214 13.10 10.30 23.83
N LEU A 215 13.42 9.17 23.23
CA LEU A 215 12.92 7.84 23.56
C LEU A 215 13.87 7.13 24.52
N SER A 216 13.32 6.36 25.45
CA SER A 216 14.06 5.32 26.17
C SER A 216 13.23 4.04 26.20
N VAL A 217 13.91 2.89 26.15
CA VAL A 217 13.26 1.59 26.33
C VAL A 217 13.35 1.21 27.81
N ALA A 218 12.23 0.79 28.38
CA ALA A 218 12.14 0.34 29.76
C ALA A 218 11.44 -1.03 29.80
N LYS A 219 12.23 -2.09 29.97
CA LYS A 219 11.76 -3.49 29.86
C LYS A 219 11.14 -3.76 28.47
N ASN A 220 9.81 -3.79 28.37
CA ASN A 220 9.06 -4.02 27.13
C ASN A 220 8.35 -2.77 26.61
N ASP A 221 8.49 -1.65 27.31
CA ASP A 221 7.74 -0.42 27.03
C ASP A 221 8.69 0.64 26.46
N VAL A 222 8.11 1.61 25.75
CA VAL A 222 8.84 2.78 25.26
C VAL A 222 8.33 4.02 25.97
N VAL A 223 9.25 4.73 26.62
CA VAL A 223 8.98 5.97 27.35
C VAL A 223 9.46 7.16 26.52
N VAL A 224 8.60 8.17 26.40
CA VAL A 224 8.98 9.47 25.84
C VAL A 224 9.37 10.38 26.98
N ASN A 225 10.59 10.89 26.92
CA ASN A 225 11.16 11.77 27.93
C ASN A 225 11.36 13.17 27.37
N LYS A 226 11.40 14.17 28.27
CA LYS A 226 11.87 15.51 27.96
C LYS A 226 12.73 16.03 29.10
N ARG A 227 14.01 16.30 28.84
CA ARG A 227 14.96 16.80 29.87
C ARG A 227 14.86 16.04 31.21
N GLN A 228 14.93 14.71 31.15
CA GLN A 228 14.84 13.78 32.30
C GLN A 228 13.47 13.62 32.98
N ILE A 229 12.41 14.19 32.40
CA ILE A 229 11.03 13.98 32.88
C ILE A 229 10.33 13.02 31.92
N GLU A 230 9.73 11.96 32.46
CA GLU A 230 8.89 11.04 31.70
C GLU A 230 7.57 11.73 31.33
N ILE A 231 7.25 11.76 30.03
CA ILE A 231 6.10 12.51 29.49
C ILE A 231 4.98 11.57 29.09
N LEU A 232 5.31 10.53 28.32
CA LEU A 232 4.37 9.56 27.77
C LEU A 232 4.95 8.15 27.89
N GLU A 233 4.07 7.16 27.95
CA GLU A 233 4.42 5.73 27.95
C GLU A 233 3.63 5.00 26.86
N TYR A 234 4.30 4.04 26.22
CA TYR A 234 3.73 3.12 25.25
C TYR A 234 4.01 1.69 25.69
N ASP A 235 2.95 0.96 26.02
CA ASP A 235 3.08 -0.43 26.43
C ASP A 235 3.53 -1.29 25.24
N GLY A 236 4.39 -2.26 25.49
CA GLY A 236 4.88 -3.18 24.46
C GLY A 236 3.76 -3.87 23.67
N SER A 237 2.68 -4.30 24.34
CA SER A 237 1.51 -4.92 23.70
C SER A 237 0.81 -3.98 22.70
N THR A 238 0.68 -2.69 23.05
CA THR A 238 0.07 -1.70 22.16
C THR A 238 0.92 -1.43 20.91
N LEU A 239 2.24 -1.46 21.07
CA LEU A 239 3.19 -1.34 19.95
C LEU A 239 3.17 -2.60 19.07
N GLU A 240 3.14 -3.77 19.69
CA GLU A 240 3.05 -5.06 19.00
C GLU A 240 1.77 -5.18 18.17
N ASP A 241 0.61 -4.87 18.75
CA ASP A 241 -0.67 -4.82 18.04
C ASP A 241 -0.61 -3.86 16.85
N ALA A 242 0.02 -2.70 17.01
CA ALA A 242 0.17 -1.74 15.93
C ALA A 242 1.04 -2.28 14.79
N LEU A 243 2.17 -2.92 15.11
CA LEU A 243 3.04 -3.59 14.14
C LEU A 243 2.30 -4.72 13.40
N LEU A 244 1.61 -5.60 14.12
CA LEU A 244 0.95 -6.78 13.54
C LEU A 244 -0.29 -6.43 12.71
N SER A 245 -1.02 -5.37 13.06
CA SER A 245 -2.31 -5.03 12.42
C SER A 245 -2.24 -4.74 10.92
N LYS A 246 -1.12 -4.20 10.43
CA LYS A 246 -0.90 -3.86 9.02
C LYS A 246 0.42 -4.35 8.45
N HIS A 247 1.42 -4.60 9.29
CA HIS A 247 2.77 -4.89 8.82
C HIS A 247 3.15 -6.36 8.96
N ASN A 248 2.21 -7.27 9.23
CA ASN A 248 2.53 -8.69 9.26
C ASN A 248 3.19 -9.17 7.94
N GLU A 249 2.77 -8.59 6.81
CA GLU A 249 3.37 -8.80 5.51
C GLU A 249 3.40 -7.46 4.74
N SER A 250 4.59 -6.99 4.38
CA SER A 250 4.79 -5.67 3.79
C SER A 250 5.76 -5.71 2.61
N ALA A 251 5.49 -4.88 1.61
CA ALA A 251 6.27 -4.74 0.40
C ALA A 251 6.69 -3.27 0.21
N TYR A 252 7.97 -3.00 0.43
CA TYR A 252 8.57 -1.68 0.25
C TYR A 252 9.15 -1.57 -1.16
N VAL A 253 8.53 -0.75 -1.99
CA VAL A 253 8.87 -0.56 -3.39
C VAL A 253 9.66 0.73 -3.56
N SER A 254 10.90 0.62 -4.05
CA SER A 254 11.73 1.79 -4.35
C SER A 254 11.29 2.47 -5.64
N VAL A 255 11.34 3.79 -5.66
CA VAL A 255 10.84 4.62 -6.76
C VAL A 255 11.93 5.55 -7.26
N SER A 256 12.26 5.46 -8.54
CA SER A 256 12.96 6.51 -9.27
C SER A 256 11.95 7.45 -9.93
N SER A 257 12.25 8.76 -9.99
CA SER A 257 11.40 9.74 -10.68
C SER A 257 12.19 10.55 -11.69
N MET A 258 11.54 10.97 -12.77
CA MET A 258 12.09 11.94 -13.71
C MET A 258 11.02 12.95 -14.14
N ARG A 259 11.49 14.08 -14.68
CA ARG A 259 10.63 15.06 -15.36
C ARG A 259 10.99 15.07 -16.84
N SER A 260 10.00 14.99 -17.72
CA SER A 260 10.23 15.13 -19.16
C SER A 260 10.51 16.57 -19.54
N LYS A 261 11.00 16.80 -20.76
CA LYS A 261 11.22 18.13 -21.33
C LYS A 261 9.96 19.01 -21.30
N ASN A 262 8.78 18.38 -21.40
CA ASN A 262 7.49 19.07 -21.42
C ASN A 262 6.90 19.29 -20.01
N GLY A 263 7.68 19.05 -18.94
CA GLY A 263 7.26 19.26 -17.55
C GLY A 263 6.46 18.11 -16.92
N ASN A 264 6.12 17.06 -17.68
CA ASN A 264 5.38 15.92 -17.14
C ASN A 264 6.26 15.07 -16.22
N HIS A 265 5.69 14.60 -15.12
CA HIS A 265 6.39 13.78 -14.13
C HIS A 265 6.12 12.29 -14.34
N TYR A 266 7.18 11.50 -14.24
CA TYR A 266 7.13 10.04 -14.39
C TYR A 266 7.85 9.36 -13.24
N CYS A 267 7.47 8.14 -12.94
CA CYS A 267 8.13 7.30 -11.96
C CYS A 267 8.36 5.88 -12.47
N ARG A 268 9.32 5.19 -11.86
CA ARG A 268 9.66 3.80 -12.16
C ARG A 268 9.89 3.07 -10.85
N PHE A 269 9.42 1.82 -10.78
CA PHE A 269 9.54 0.97 -9.60
C PHE A 269 10.73 0.04 -9.77
N ASP A 270 11.80 0.23 -9.01
CA ASP A 270 13.10 -0.40 -9.29
C ASP A 270 13.35 -1.67 -8.50
N LYS A 271 13.06 -1.68 -7.21
CA LYS A 271 13.29 -2.80 -6.30
C LYS A 271 12.09 -3.01 -5.39
N LEU A 272 11.93 -4.25 -4.95
CA LEU A 272 10.96 -4.64 -3.93
C LEU A 272 11.72 -5.26 -2.75
N LEU A 273 11.59 -4.68 -1.56
CA LEU A 273 11.95 -5.34 -0.30
C LEU A 273 10.66 -5.91 0.30
N TYR A 274 10.55 -7.23 0.27
CA TYR A 274 9.43 -7.95 0.87
C TYR A 274 9.79 -8.41 2.28
N CYS A 275 8.91 -8.12 3.23
CA CYS A 275 9.14 -8.28 4.66
C CYS A 275 8.00 -9.06 5.31
N LYS A 276 8.32 -9.96 6.24
CA LYS A 276 7.33 -10.77 6.96
C LYS A 276 7.64 -10.86 8.45
N THR A 277 6.57 -10.87 9.24
CA THR A 277 6.59 -11.09 10.70
C THR A 277 7.45 -10.04 11.41
N PRO A 278 6.91 -8.81 11.62
CA PRO A 278 7.58 -7.82 12.43
C PRO A 278 7.69 -8.34 13.88
N SER A 279 8.71 -7.90 14.60
CA SER A 279 8.96 -8.33 15.97
C SER A 279 9.05 -7.12 16.91
N LEU A 280 8.29 -7.16 18.00
CA LEU A 280 8.40 -6.17 19.07
C LEU A 280 9.82 -6.10 19.62
N LEU A 281 10.45 -7.24 19.91
CA LEU A 281 11.82 -7.28 20.42
C LEU A 281 12.80 -6.57 19.47
N ARG A 282 12.70 -6.83 18.16
CA ARG A 282 13.53 -6.15 17.16
C ARG A 282 13.25 -4.65 17.10
N PHE A 283 11.98 -4.26 17.22
CA PHE A 283 11.58 -2.87 17.28
C PHE A 283 12.17 -2.14 18.50
N LEU A 284 12.13 -2.76 19.68
CA LEU A 284 12.71 -2.20 20.91
C LEU A 284 14.23 -2.04 20.80
N ASN A 285 14.95 -3.06 20.32
CA ASN A 285 16.39 -2.96 20.08
C ASN A 285 16.71 -1.83 19.07
N MET A 286 15.91 -1.71 18.01
CA MET A 286 16.07 -0.60 17.06
C MET A 286 15.82 0.76 17.72
N ALA A 287 14.90 0.87 18.69
CA ALA A 287 14.67 2.10 19.43
C ALA A 287 15.85 2.46 20.33
N GLU A 288 16.43 1.49 21.03
CA GLU A 288 17.68 1.65 21.81
C GLU A 288 18.85 2.10 20.93
N ASP A 289 18.97 1.56 19.72
CA ASP A 289 19.99 1.93 18.73
C ASP A 289 19.74 3.29 18.05
N GLY A 290 18.63 3.97 18.36
CA GLY A 290 18.27 5.25 17.73
C GLY A 290 17.73 5.13 16.31
N ASN A 291 17.34 3.93 15.88
CA ASN A 291 16.75 3.63 14.58
C ASN A 291 15.21 3.67 14.57
N VAL A 292 14.57 4.05 15.68
CA VAL A 292 13.14 4.33 15.75
C VAL A 292 12.95 5.80 16.12
N TYR A 293 12.08 6.46 15.38
CA TYR A 293 11.70 7.85 15.57
C TYR A 293 10.21 7.93 15.91
N LEU A 294 9.87 8.88 16.77
CA LEU A 294 8.50 9.27 17.05
C LEU A 294 8.31 10.72 16.61
N ASP A 295 7.36 10.94 15.70
CA ASP A 295 6.94 12.28 15.33
C ASP A 295 5.71 12.69 16.12
N PHE A 296 5.77 13.84 16.78
CA PHE A 296 4.58 14.56 17.20
C PHE A 296 4.10 15.44 16.06
N THR A 297 2.81 15.37 15.75
CA THR A 297 2.21 16.17 14.66
C THR A 297 0.94 16.89 15.11
N LEU A 298 1.03 17.58 16.24
CA LEU A 298 -0.09 18.25 16.88
C LEU A 298 -0.11 19.75 16.56
N SER A 299 -1.32 20.30 16.45
CA SER A 299 -1.50 21.75 16.41
C SER A 299 -2.86 22.17 16.89
N GLU A 300 -3.03 23.44 17.21
CA GLU A 300 -4.31 24.00 17.57
C GLU A 300 -4.60 25.24 16.72
N LYS A 301 -5.79 25.29 16.14
CA LYS A 301 -6.29 26.49 15.46
C LYS A 301 -7.68 26.79 15.99
N ALA A 302 -7.87 28.01 16.53
CA ALA A 302 -9.13 28.48 17.10
C ALA A 302 -9.71 27.54 18.17
N GLY A 303 -8.90 27.12 19.16
CA GLY A 303 -9.34 26.28 20.27
C GLY A 303 -9.51 24.79 19.96
N ARG A 304 -9.41 24.38 18.68
CA ARG A 304 -9.53 22.96 18.27
C ARG A 304 -8.16 22.37 17.95
N VAL A 305 -7.80 21.33 18.70
CA VAL A 305 -6.60 20.53 18.44
C VAL A 305 -6.81 19.69 17.18
N LYS A 306 -5.94 19.91 16.19
CA LYS A 306 -5.73 19.05 15.03
C LYS A 306 -4.60 18.09 15.34
N ASP A 307 -4.97 16.82 15.34
CA ASP A 307 -4.08 15.69 15.62
C ASP A 307 -3.84 14.97 14.30
N HIS A 308 -2.63 15.12 13.76
CA HIS A 308 -2.21 14.38 12.57
C HIS A 308 -1.52 13.05 12.92
N GLY A 309 -1.50 12.70 14.21
CA GLY A 309 -0.98 11.44 14.72
C GLY A 309 0.33 11.58 15.52
N PHE A 310 0.64 10.48 16.18
CA PHE A 310 1.92 10.17 16.81
C PHE A 310 2.57 9.11 15.93
N LEU A 311 3.45 9.53 15.02
CA LEU A 311 3.89 8.69 13.91
C LEU A 311 5.17 7.97 14.29
N TRP A 312 5.13 6.64 14.30
CA TRP A 312 6.31 5.80 14.51
C TRP A 312 6.99 5.56 13.18
N ARG A 313 8.26 5.93 13.08
CA ARG A 313 9.01 5.96 11.83
C ARG A 313 10.38 5.34 11.99
N VAL A 314 10.93 4.79 10.91
CA VAL A 314 12.27 4.18 10.90
C VAL A 314 13.06 4.64 9.67
N PRO A 315 14.40 4.70 9.73
CA PRO A 315 15.23 4.83 8.54
C PRO A 315 14.95 3.69 7.56
N GLN A 316 14.93 4.00 6.27
CA GLN A 316 14.65 3.00 5.23
C GLN A 316 15.66 1.85 5.26
N ASP A 317 16.94 2.18 5.45
CA ASP A 317 18.03 1.20 5.44
C ASP A 317 18.05 0.33 6.71
N SER A 318 17.25 0.67 7.72
CA SER A 318 17.08 -0.11 8.96
C SER A 318 15.80 -0.94 8.96
N ILE A 319 14.94 -0.82 7.94
CA ILE A 319 13.59 -1.40 7.97
C ILE A 319 13.59 -2.93 8.01
N GLU A 320 14.57 -3.56 7.37
CA GLU A 320 14.71 -5.02 7.37
C GLU A 320 14.97 -5.59 8.76
N LYS A 321 15.62 -4.80 9.64
CA LYS A 321 15.97 -5.22 11.00
C LYS A 321 14.73 -5.49 11.86
N LEU A 322 13.59 -4.86 11.52
CA LEU A 322 12.30 -5.03 12.20
C LEU A 322 11.70 -6.42 12.01
N TYR A 323 12.02 -7.09 10.91
CA TYR A 323 11.33 -8.30 10.46
C TYR A 323 12.16 -9.56 10.69
N LEU A 324 11.48 -10.70 10.88
CA LEU A 324 12.15 -12.00 10.98
C LEU A 324 12.58 -12.54 9.61
N SER A 325 11.86 -12.19 8.55
CA SER A 325 12.17 -12.62 7.18
C SER A 325 12.09 -11.45 6.23
N THR A 326 13.14 -11.26 5.43
CA THR A 326 13.18 -10.28 4.35
C THR A 326 13.70 -10.89 3.07
N ARG A 327 13.26 -10.35 1.93
CA ARG A 327 13.75 -10.71 0.60
C ARG A 327 13.81 -9.45 -0.26
N LEU A 328 15.01 -9.09 -0.69
CA LEU A 328 15.21 -8.04 -1.67
C LEU A 328 15.11 -8.64 -3.08
N ILE A 329 14.32 -8.00 -3.95
CA ILE A 329 14.11 -8.39 -5.34
C ILE A 329 14.45 -7.19 -6.23
N ASP A 330 15.37 -7.38 -7.17
CA ASP A 330 15.53 -6.44 -8.28
C ASP A 330 14.44 -6.68 -9.33
N LEU A 331 13.79 -5.61 -9.78
CA LEU A 331 12.69 -5.69 -10.74
C LEU A 331 13.19 -5.60 -12.19
N THR A 332 14.50 -5.47 -12.43
CA THR A 332 15.07 -5.56 -13.78
C THR A 332 15.11 -6.97 -14.35
N ASP A 333 15.20 -7.97 -13.47
CA ASP A 333 15.45 -9.37 -13.83
C ASP A 333 14.19 -10.12 -14.26
#